data_AF-A0A7C5BPP1-F1
#
_entry.id   AF-A0A7C5BPP1-F1
#
_cell.length_a   1.000
_cell.length_b   1.000
_cell.length_c   1.000
_cell.angle_alpha   90.00
_cell.angle_beta   90.00
_cell.angle_gamma   90.00
#
_symmetry.space_group_name_H-M   'P 1'
#
loop_
_entity.id
_entity.type
_entity.pdbx_description
1 polymer ?
#
loop_
_entity_poly.entity_id
_entity_poly.type
_entity_poly.pdbx_seq_one_letter_code
_entity_poly.pdbx_strand_id
1 'polypeptide(L)'
;MAEAPNDQANGLRKMTNPPQPVKVIAVASGKGGVGKTNVTVNLGVALALQGQQVLLMDADLGLANIDVMLGLHPQYNLLHVLDGSKTLTEIIVEGPAGLKIIPAASGIQKMAELSPAEHAGMIQAFSEMEQHIDVLLIDSAAGIADSVISFTRAAQEVIIVVCDEPASITDAYALIKLLSREYGVDHIHIITNMTRNIQEGRELFNKVLMVCERFLDVNLDFMGIVPFDEDLRQAVKKQRAVVDYLPRSKAATAFIHLSKKINHWPVTKQPRGHMEFFVERLIEASMEIA
;
A
#
# COMPACT_ATOMS: atom_id res chain seq x y z
N MET A 1 38.34 15.28 1.91
CA MET A 1 37.75 13.92 1.89
C MET A 1 38.10 13.28 3.22
N ALA A 2 37.14 13.20 4.13
CA ALA A 2 37.28 12.40 5.35
C ALA A 2 36.26 11.26 5.20
N GLU A 3 36.75 10.04 5.07
CA GLU A 3 35.92 8.84 5.13
C GLU A 3 35.23 8.80 6.49
N ALA A 4 33.90 8.70 6.49
CA ALA A 4 33.13 8.43 7.70
C ALA A 4 33.61 7.08 8.27
N PRO A 5 33.81 6.96 9.59
CA PRO A 5 34.31 5.74 10.18
C PRO A 5 33.29 4.63 9.92
N ASN A 6 33.72 3.57 9.23
CA ASN A 6 32.98 2.33 9.06
C ASN A 6 32.46 1.89 10.43
N ASP A 7 31.14 2.02 10.63
CA ASP A 7 30.48 1.70 11.89
C ASP A 7 30.47 0.17 12.05
N GLN A 8 31.57 -0.37 12.57
CA GLN A 8 31.73 -1.80 12.88
C GLN A 8 30.64 -2.30 13.83
N ALA A 9 29.96 -1.42 14.57
CA ALA A 9 28.83 -1.78 15.41
C ALA A 9 27.56 -2.08 14.60
N ASN A 10 27.42 -1.55 13.38
CA ASN A 10 26.26 -1.80 12.53
C ASN A 10 26.22 -3.27 12.05
N GLY A 11 27.38 -3.84 11.73
CA GLY A 11 27.51 -5.28 11.40
C GLY A 11 27.11 -6.20 12.57
N LEU A 12 27.57 -5.90 13.79
CA LEU A 12 27.19 -6.65 14.99
C LEU A 12 25.70 -6.48 15.36
N ARG A 13 25.09 -5.32 15.09
CA ARG A 13 23.64 -5.10 15.27
C ARG A 13 22.82 -5.94 14.29
N LYS A 14 23.20 -5.98 13.01
CA LYS A 14 22.55 -6.84 12.01
C LYS A 14 22.63 -8.33 12.36
N MET A 15 23.74 -8.77 12.96
CA MET A 15 23.90 -10.16 13.42
C MET A 15 23.09 -10.52 14.68
N THR A 16 22.74 -9.53 15.51
CA THR A 16 22.01 -9.75 16.78
C THR A 16 20.51 -9.49 16.66
N ASN A 17 20.08 -8.74 15.64
CA ASN A 17 18.68 -8.49 15.32
C ASN A 17 18.52 -8.42 13.78
N PRO A 18 18.41 -9.58 13.10
CA PRO A 18 18.25 -9.60 11.66
C PRO A 18 16.98 -8.83 11.26
N PRO A 19 17.03 -8.05 10.16
CA PRO A 19 15.89 -7.25 9.74
C PRO A 19 14.72 -8.16 9.39
N GLN A 20 13.62 -7.97 10.11
CA GLN A 20 12.42 -8.79 9.93
C GLN A 20 11.81 -8.54 8.54
N PRO A 21 11.25 -9.58 7.91
CA PRO A 21 10.58 -9.44 6.63
C PRO A 21 9.38 -8.50 6.77
N VAL A 22 9.25 -7.57 5.82
CA VAL A 22 8.19 -6.56 5.80
C VAL A 22 7.01 -7.09 5.00
N LYS A 23 5.79 -6.92 5.52
CA LYS A 23 4.57 -7.20 4.76
C LYS A 23 4.25 -6.02 3.84
N VAL A 24 4.39 -6.22 2.54
CA VAL A 24 4.19 -5.18 1.52
C VAL A 24 2.85 -5.38 0.84
N ILE A 25 1.96 -4.41 0.99
CA ILE A 25 0.58 -4.47 0.52
C ILE A 25 0.31 -3.30 -0.42
N ALA A 26 0.03 -3.59 -1.69
CA ALA A 26 -0.46 -2.60 -2.63
C ALA A 26 -1.98 -2.51 -2.57
N VAL A 27 -2.50 -1.29 -2.38
CA VAL A 27 -3.92 -1.00 -2.47
C VAL A 27 -4.18 -0.31 -3.81
N ALA A 28 -4.94 -0.97 -4.67
CA ALA A 28 -5.19 -0.54 -6.04
C ALA A 28 -6.69 -0.50 -6.38
N SER A 29 -7.01 0.14 -7.50
CA SER A 29 -8.35 0.18 -8.05
C SER A 29 -8.32 0.47 -9.54
N GLY A 30 -9.14 -0.24 -10.32
CA GLY A 30 -9.27 0.05 -11.75
C GLY A 30 -9.88 1.42 -12.06
N LYS A 31 -10.72 1.95 -11.15
CA LYS A 31 -11.45 3.21 -11.33
C LYS A 31 -11.08 4.25 -10.27
N GLY A 32 -10.98 5.52 -10.68
CA GLY A 32 -10.86 6.65 -9.77
C GLY A 32 -12.14 6.88 -8.93
N GLY A 33 -11.98 7.38 -7.70
CA GLY A 33 -13.13 7.75 -6.85
C GLY A 33 -13.78 6.60 -6.07
N VAL A 34 -13.27 5.36 -6.17
CA VAL A 34 -13.79 4.22 -5.37
C VAL A 34 -13.36 4.25 -3.89
N GLY A 35 -12.62 5.28 -3.46
CA GLY A 35 -12.19 5.47 -2.08
C GLY A 35 -10.90 4.74 -1.68
N LYS A 36 -10.09 4.28 -2.64
CA LYS A 36 -8.78 3.63 -2.45
C LYS A 36 -7.89 4.34 -1.41
N THR A 37 -7.58 5.63 -1.59
CA THR A 37 -6.73 6.38 -0.63
C THR A 37 -7.34 6.46 0.77
N ASN A 38 -8.67 6.56 0.88
CA ASN A 38 -9.36 6.48 2.17
C ASN A 38 -9.18 5.12 2.83
N VAL A 39 -9.26 4.05 2.04
CA VAL A 39 -9.00 2.69 2.53
C VAL A 39 -7.54 2.57 2.99
N THR A 40 -6.58 2.99 2.17
CA THR A 40 -5.14 2.88 2.46
C THR A 40 -4.75 3.64 3.74
N VAL A 41 -5.15 4.91 3.85
CA VAL A 41 -4.84 5.76 5.03
C VAL A 41 -5.47 5.18 6.30
N ASN A 42 -6.75 4.80 6.26
CA ASN A 42 -7.42 4.32 7.48
C ASN A 42 -6.96 2.92 7.89
N LEU A 43 -6.60 2.05 6.93
CA LEU A 43 -5.92 0.78 7.24
C LEU A 43 -4.56 1.03 7.89
N GLY A 44 -3.78 1.98 7.37
CA GLY A 44 -2.48 2.34 7.93
C GLY A 44 -2.57 2.84 9.36
N VAL A 45 -3.47 3.79 9.63
CA VAL A 45 -3.71 4.29 10.99
C VAL A 45 -4.28 3.19 11.89
N ALA A 46 -5.18 2.32 11.39
CA ALA A 46 -5.73 1.21 12.17
C ALA A 46 -4.68 0.15 12.56
N LEU A 47 -3.72 -0.13 11.68
CA LEU A 47 -2.57 -1.00 11.95
C LEU A 47 -1.61 -0.34 12.96
N ALA A 48 -1.33 0.95 12.80
CA ALA A 48 -0.47 1.71 13.72
C ALA A 48 -1.06 1.78 15.13
N LEU A 49 -2.38 2.01 15.25
CA LEU A 49 -3.11 1.94 16.54
C LEU A 49 -3.05 0.56 17.20
N GLN A 50 -2.75 -0.51 16.44
CA GLN A 50 -2.56 -1.86 16.94
C GLN A 50 -1.08 -2.17 17.25
N GLY A 51 -0.21 -1.16 17.23
CA GLY A 51 1.21 -1.27 17.60
C GLY A 51 2.14 -1.66 16.45
N GLN A 52 1.62 -1.82 15.23
CA GLN A 52 2.46 -2.12 14.06
C GLN A 52 3.27 -0.88 13.65
N GLN A 53 4.53 -1.08 13.27
CA GLN A 53 5.36 -0.06 12.63
C GLN A 53 4.98 0.02 11.15
N VAL A 54 4.05 0.93 10.83
CA VAL A 54 3.49 1.07 9.49
C VAL A 54 4.18 2.19 8.73
N LEU A 55 4.64 1.87 7.52
CA LEU A 55 5.06 2.83 6.52
C LEU A 55 3.99 2.90 5.42
N LEU A 56 3.62 4.10 5.01
CA LEU A 56 2.64 4.33 3.96
C LEU A 56 3.26 5.18 2.86
N MET A 57 3.24 4.67 1.63
CA MET A 57 3.74 5.33 0.44
C MET A 57 2.57 5.78 -0.42
N ASP A 58 2.56 7.07 -0.77
CA ASP A 58 1.71 7.56 -1.86
C ASP A 58 2.38 7.22 -3.20
N ALA A 59 1.77 6.35 -3.98
CA ALA A 59 2.23 5.96 -5.31
C ALA A 59 1.35 6.56 -6.42
N ASP A 60 0.44 7.49 -6.09
CA ASP A 60 -0.17 8.40 -7.05
C ASP A 60 0.75 9.60 -7.28
N LEU A 61 1.86 9.32 -7.96
CA LEU A 61 2.97 10.26 -8.13
C LEU A 61 2.62 11.53 -8.94
N GLY A 62 1.47 11.53 -9.64
CA GLY A 62 0.99 12.71 -10.34
C GLY A 62 0.15 13.64 -9.46
N LEU A 63 -0.64 13.07 -8.55
CA LEU A 63 -1.65 13.77 -7.76
C LEU A 63 -1.65 13.25 -6.32
N ALA A 64 -0.56 13.48 -5.59
CA ALA A 64 -0.45 13.09 -4.18
C ALA A 64 -1.64 13.63 -3.36
N ASN A 65 -2.26 12.74 -2.58
CA ASN A 65 -3.48 13.04 -1.83
C ASN A 65 -3.35 12.77 -0.33
N ILE A 66 -2.39 11.96 0.09
CA ILE A 66 -2.31 11.47 1.48
C ILE A 66 -1.95 12.59 2.46
N ASP A 67 -1.00 13.44 2.09
CA ASP A 67 -0.61 14.60 2.88
C ASP A 67 -1.79 15.57 3.05
N VAL A 68 -2.51 15.88 1.97
CA VAL A 68 -3.73 16.70 2.01
C VAL A 68 -4.82 16.07 2.89
N MET A 69 -5.03 14.75 2.76
CA MET A 69 -6.04 14.02 3.54
C MET A 69 -5.75 13.98 5.03
N LEU A 70 -4.48 14.11 5.43
CA LEU A 70 -4.04 14.08 6.83
C LEU A 70 -3.62 15.45 7.36
N GLY A 71 -3.71 16.51 6.55
CA GLY A 71 -3.33 17.87 6.94
C GLY A 71 -1.84 18.02 7.18
N LEU A 72 -1.01 17.28 6.43
CA LEU A 72 0.44 17.27 6.55
C LEU A 72 1.06 18.26 5.55
N HIS A 73 2.22 18.80 5.94
CA HIS A 73 3.00 19.73 5.13
C HIS A 73 4.45 19.24 5.01
N PRO A 74 4.70 18.23 4.17
CA PRO A 74 6.03 17.68 3.99
C PRO A 74 6.97 18.71 3.36
N GLN A 75 8.21 18.80 3.88
CA GLN A 75 9.24 19.67 3.30
C GLN A 75 9.90 19.03 2.07
N TYR A 76 10.00 17.70 2.07
CA TYR A 76 10.63 16.89 1.03
C TYR A 76 9.69 15.73 0.65
N ASN A 77 9.90 15.16 -0.54
CA ASN A 77 9.05 14.12 -1.11
C ASN A 77 9.87 13.21 -2.04
N LEU A 78 9.24 12.22 -2.65
CA LEU A 78 9.88 11.24 -3.53
C LEU A 78 10.68 11.85 -4.70
N LEU A 79 10.36 13.07 -5.17
CA LEU A 79 11.15 13.71 -6.23
C LEU A 79 12.58 13.97 -5.76
N HIS A 80 12.75 14.38 -4.51
CA HIS A 80 14.05 14.68 -3.93
C HIS A 80 14.92 13.41 -3.82
N VAL A 81 14.29 12.25 -3.67
CA VAL A 81 14.94 10.94 -3.65
C VAL A 81 15.37 10.54 -5.06
N LEU A 82 14.48 10.68 -6.03
CA LEU A 82 14.79 10.44 -7.44
C LEU A 82 15.93 11.32 -7.96
N ASP A 83 15.97 12.59 -7.54
CA ASP A 83 17.02 13.53 -7.92
C ASP A 83 18.31 13.35 -7.07
N GLY A 84 18.34 12.39 -6.13
CA GLY A 84 19.50 12.06 -5.30
C GLY A 84 19.84 13.09 -4.21
N SER A 85 18.96 14.06 -3.96
CA SER A 85 19.16 15.13 -2.98
C SER A 85 18.79 14.75 -1.54
N LYS A 86 17.97 13.69 -1.38
CA LYS A 86 17.50 13.15 -0.11
C LYS A 86 17.42 11.63 -0.17
N THR A 87 17.54 10.98 0.98
CA THR A 87 17.23 9.55 1.17
C THR A 87 15.75 9.35 1.52
N LEU A 88 15.21 8.13 1.39
CA LEU A 88 13.85 7.82 1.83
C LEU A 88 13.63 8.16 3.30
N THR A 89 14.62 7.86 4.16
CA THR A 89 14.57 8.15 5.60
C THR A 89 14.38 9.63 5.91
N GLU A 90 15.02 10.52 5.13
CA GLU A 90 14.95 11.98 5.34
C GLU A 90 13.64 12.61 4.90
N ILE A 91 12.86 11.94 4.05
CA ILE A 91 11.58 12.46 3.57
C ILE A 91 10.38 11.93 4.35
N ILE A 92 10.59 10.99 5.29
CA ILE A 92 9.51 10.44 6.10
C ILE A 92 8.90 11.53 6.98
N VAL A 93 7.58 11.60 6.95
CA VAL A 93 6.79 12.43 7.87
C VAL A 93 5.96 11.55 8.78
N GLU A 94 5.79 12.00 10.03
CA GLU A 94 4.96 11.31 11.01
C GLU A 94 3.50 11.78 10.90
N GLY A 95 2.61 10.82 10.73
CA GLY A 95 1.16 10.99 10.70
C GLY A 95 0.49 10.51 12.00
N PRO A 96 -0.85 10.38 12.00
CA PRO A 96 -1.61 9.96 13.17
C PRO A 96 -1.18 8.58 13.69
N ALA A 97 -1.25 8.39 15.01
CA ALA A 97 -0.93 7.13 15.69
C ALA A 97 0.48 6.56 15.41
N GLY A 98 1.44 7.40 14.99
CA GLY A 98 2.80 6.98 14.66
C GLY A 98 2.94 6.37 13.27
N LEU A 99 1.93 6.50 12.41
CA LEU A 99 2.01 6.12 10.99
C LEU A 99 3.11 6.92 10.30
N LYS A 100 4.09 6.25 9.69
CA LYS A 100 5.13 6.92 8.89
C LYS A 100 4.66 7.03 7.46
N ILE A 101 4.89 8.18 6.83
CA ILE A 101 4.43 8.45 5.47
C ILE A 101 5.60 8.88 4.62
N ILE A 102 5.69 8.32 3.41
CA ILE A 102 6.56 8.77 2.33
C ILE A 102 5.70 9.62 1.38
N PRO A 103 5.89 10.95 1.36
CA PRO A 103 5.12 11.84 0.52
C PRO A 103 5.48 11.67 -0.96
N ALA A 104 4.48 11.55 -1.83
CA ALA A 104 4.65 11.77 -3.26
C ALA A 104 4.78 13.27 -3.57
N ALA A 105 5.25 13.59 -4.77
CA ALA A 105 5.12 14.95 -5.28
C ALA A 105 3.74 15.13 -5.93
N SER A 106 3.20 16.35 -5.91
CA SER A 106 1.89 16.66 -6.49
C SER A 106 2.03 17.68 -7.62
N GLY A 107 1.34 17.45 -8.74
CA GLY A 107 1.28 18.38 -9.87
C GLY A 107 2.55 18.43 -10.73
N ILE A 108 3.41 17.41 -10.64
CA ILE A 108 4.68 17.34 -11.37
C ILE A 108 4.59 16.27 -12.45
N GLN A 109 4.60 16.70 -13.72
CA GLN A 109 4.47 15.79 -14.86
C GLN A 109 5.54 14.69 -14.90
N LYS A 110 6.81 15.03 -14.60
CA LYS A 110 7.92 14.06 -14.54
C LYS A 110 7.59 12.85 -13.65
N MET A 111 6.86 13.08 -12.56
CA MET A 111 6.53 12.04 -11.58
C MET A 111 5.40 11.12 -12.06
N ALA A 112 4.52 11.62 -12.94
CA ALA A 112 3.49 10.81 -13.59
C ALA A 112 4.04 9.94 -14.74
N GLU A 113 5.19 10.32 -15.31
CA GLU A 113 5.78 9.73 -16.53
C GLU A 113 7.14 9.08 -16.26
N LEU A 114 7.35 8.55 -15.05
CA LEU A 114 8.61 7.88 -14.70
C LEU A 114 8.88 6.69 -15.62
N SER A 115 10.14 6.57 -16.02
CA SER A 115 10.62 5.42 -16.78
C SER A 115 10.61 4.14 -15.91
N PRO A 116 10.60 2.95 -16.53
CA PRO A 116 10.75 1.69 -15.80
C PRO A 116 12.00 1.62 -14.91
N ALA A 117 13.09 2.28 -15.32
CA ALA A 117 14.33 2.34 -14.53
C ALA A 117 14.20 3.25 -13.29
N GLU A 118 13.45 4.35 -13.38
CA GLU A 118 13.17 5.21 -12.23
C GLU A 118 12.23 4.53 -11.24
N HIS A 119 11.19 3.82 -11.71
CA HIS A 119 10.36 2.97 -10.86
C HIS A 119 11.21 1.91 -10.13
N ALA A 120 12.15 1.29 -10.84
CA ALA A 120 13.06 0.31 -10.27
C ALA A 120 13.97 0.90 -9.19
N GLY A 121 14.58 2.04 -9.47
CA GLY A 121 15.42 2.76 -8.51
C GLY A 121 14.64 3.14 -7.24
N MET A 122 13.38 3.57 -7.39
CA MET A 122 12.51 3.84 -6.25
C MET A 122 12.25 2.60 -5.41
N ILE A 123 11.87 1.47 -6.03
CA ILE A 123 11.61 0.21 -5.31
C ILE A 123 12.89 -0.25 -4.59
N GLN A 124 14.05 -0.14 -5.25
CA GLN A 124 15.34 -0.53 -4.68
C GLN A 124 15.73 0.33 -3.47
N ALA A 125 15.43 1.63 -3.48
CA ALA A 125 15.74 2.53 -2.37
C ALA A 125 15.10 2.08 -1.04
N PHE A 126 13.98 1.34 -1.06
CA PHE A 126 13.37 0.78 0.16
C PHE A 126 14.22 -0.32 0.80
N SER A 127 15.01 -1.07 0.01
CA SER A 127 15.90 -2.10 0.54
C SER A 127 17.00 -1.50 1.43
N GLU A 128 17.41 -0.26 1.17
CA GLU A 128 18.44 0.45 1.93
C GLU A 128 17.92 0.98 3.29
N MET A 129 16.62 0.89 3.56
CA MET A 129 16.05 1.37 4.82
C MET A 129 16.41 0.46 5.99
N GLU A 130 17.12 0.99 6.97
CA GLU A 130 17.47 0.26 8.21
C GLU A 130 16.34 0.30 9.28
N GLN A 131 15.31 1.12 9.06
CA GLN A 131 14.24 1.31 10.03
C GLN A 131 13.40 0.04 10.21
N HIS A 132 12.99 -0.24 11.45
CA HIS A 132 12.04 -1.30 11.75
C HIS A 132 10.65 -0.94 11.17
N ILE A 133 10.14 -1.82 10.31
CA ILE A 133 8.87 -1.67 9.59
C ILE A 133 8.23 -3.05 9.58
N ASP A 134 6.99 -3.13 10.05
CA ASP A 134 6.20 -4.38 10.01
C ASP A 134 5.39 -4.46 8.72
N VAL A 135 4.82 -3.32 8.30
CA VAL A 135 3.93 -3.23 7.14
C VAL A 135 4.28 -2.01 6.29
N LEU A 136 4.45 -2.22 4.99
CA LEU A 136 4.44 -1.16 3.97
C LEU A 136 3.09 -1.20 3.24
N LEU A 137 2.32 -0.12 3.33
CA LEU A 137 1.13 0.11 2.51
C LEU A 137 1.46 1.02 1.35
N ILE A 138 1.05 0.64 0.14
CA ILE A 138 1.26 1.43 -1.07
C ILE A 138 -0.11 1.86 -1.61
N ASP A 139 -0.35 3.17 -1.67
CA ASP A 139 -1.56 3.71 -2.30
C ASP A 139 -1.30 3.97 -3.79
N SER A 140 -1.70 3.06 -4.68
CA SER A 140 -1.44 3.22 -6.13
C SER A 140 -2.24 4.37 -6.73
N ALA A 141 -1.91 4.85 -7.94
CA ALA A 141 -2.90 5.62 -8.72
C ALA A 141 -4.09 4.75 -9.15
N ALA A 142 -5.12 5.35 -9.75
CA ALA A 142 -6.21 4.60 -10.39
C ALA A 142 -5.83 4.14 -11.80
N GLY A 143 -6.49 3.07 -12.26
CA GLY A 143 -6.34 2.57 -13.63
C GLY A 143 -5.22 1.55 -13.78
N ILE A 144 -4.60 1.54 -14.96
CA ILE A 144 -3.64 0.51 -15.40
C ILE A 144 -2.32 1.12 -15.93
N ALA A 145 -1.98 2.33 -15.48
CA ALA A 145 -0.74 2.98 -15.87
C ALA A 145 0.49 2.20 -15.38
N ASP A 146 1.63 2.35 -16.05
CA ASP A 146 2.86 1.60 -15.75
C ASP A 146 3.33 1.76 -14.29
N SER A 147 3.10 2.93 -13.68
CA SER A 147 3.39 3.17 -12.26
C SER A 147 2.53 2.30 -11.34
N VAL A 148 1.21 2.23 -11.59
CA VAL A 148 0.28 1.38 -10.86
C VAL A 148 0.76 -0.07 -10.91
N ILE A 149 1.10 -0.55 -12.10
CA ILE A 149 1.53 -1.92 -12.32
C ILE A 149 2.89 -2.20 -11.69
N SER A 150 3.86 -1.28 -11.84
CA SER A 150 5.22 -1.44 -11.30
C SER A 150 5.23 -1.55 -9.78
N PHE A 151 4.43 -0.73 -9.09
CA PHE A 151 4.35 -0.81 -7.63
C PHE A 151 3.46 -1.95 -7.14
N THR A 152 2.36 -2.25 -7.85
CA THR A 152 1.47 -3.35 -7.46
C THR A 152 2.15 -4.71 -7.61
N ARG A 153 2.91 -4.94 -8.69
CA ARG A 153 3.66 -6.19 -8.89
C ARG A 153 4.79 -6.37 -7.88
N ALA A 154 5.37 -5.27 -7.41
CA ALA A 154 6.48 -5.31 -6.44
C ALA A 154 5.99 -5.58 -5.00
N ALA A 155 4.68 -5.49 -4.76
CA ALA A 155 4.06 -5.83 -3.48
C ALA A 155 3.78 -7.34 -3.38
N GLN A 156 3.86 -7.87 -2.16
CA GLN A 156 3.60 -9.28 -1.87
C GLN A 156 2.11 -9.59 -1.90
N GLU A 157 1.33 -8.68 -1.34
CA GLU A 157 -0.13 -8.76 -1.24
C GLU A 157 -0.76 -7.63 -2.06
N VAL A 158 -1.86 -7.93 -2.76
CA VAL A 158 -2.61 -6.93 -3.54
C VAL A 158 -4.04 -6.86 -3.02
N ILE A 159 -4.47 -5.67 -2.65
CA ILE A 159 -5.85 -5.34 -2.31
C ILE A 159 -6.45 -4.52 -3.44
N ILE A 160 -7.57 -4.98 -4.00
CA ILE A 160 -8.36 -4.21 -4.96
C ILE A 160 -9.64 -3.69 -4.29
N VAL A 161 -9.83 -2.37 -4.38
CA VAL A 161 -11.02 -1.69 -3.86
C VAL A 161 -12.07 -1.55 -4.95
N VAL A 162 -13.30 -1.96 -4.67
CA VAL A 162 -14.42 -1.98 -5.63
C VAL A 162 -15.67 -1.39 -5.01
N CYS A 163 -16.43 -0.57 -5.76
CA CYS A 163 -17.77 -0.09 -5.38
C CYS A 163 -18.86 -0.75 -6.25
N ASP A 164 -20.12 -0.72 -5.81
CA ASP A 164 -21.24 -1.33 -6.56
C ASP A 164 -21.72 -0.45 -7.72
N GLU A 165 -20.80 -0.15 -8.64
CA GLU A 165 -21.06 0.55 -9.89
C GLU A 165 -20.57 -0.31 -11.05
N PRO A 166 -21.34 -0.45 -12.15
CA PRO A 166 -20.93 -1.28 -13.30
C PRO A 166 -19.53 -0.96 -13.82
N ALA A 167 -19.19 0.33 -13.94
CA ALA A 167 -17.86 0.78 -14.36
C ALA A 167 -16.76 0.33 -13.38
N SER A 168 -17.01 0.39 -12.07
CA SER A 168 -16.03 -0.05 -11.06
C SER A 168 -15.73 -1.55 -11.18
N ILE A 169 -16.75 -2.37 -11.49
CA ILE A 169 -16.59 -3.82 -11.67
C ILE A 169 -15.79 -4.11 -12.95
N THR A 170 -16.13 -3.45 -14.05
CA THR A 170 -15.42 -3.60 -15.33
C THR A 170 -13.95 -3.21 -15.21
N ASP A 171 -13.66 -2.07 -14.58
CA ASP A 171 -12.29 -1.58 -14.44
C ASP A 171 -11.48 -2.47 -13.46
N ALA A 172 -12.12 -2.94 -12.37
CA ALA A 172 -11.49 -3.90 -11.46
C ALA A 172 -11.13 -5.20 -12.18
N TYR A 173 -12.03 -5.75 -13.00
CA TYR A 173 -11.73 -6.92 -13.83
C TYR A 173 -10.57 -6.67 -14.80
N ALA A 174 -10.54 -5.51 -15.46
CA ALA A 174 -9.45 -5.17 -16.38
C ALA A 174 -8.09 -5.15 -15.66
N LEU A 175 -8.02 -4.56 -14.47
CA LEU A 175 -6.82 -4.55 -13.64
C LEU A 175 -6.44 -5.97 -13.18
N ILE A 176 -7.39 -6.76 -12.66
CA ILE A 176 -7.15 -8.16 -12.25
C ILE A 176 -6.62 -8.99 -13.41
N LYS A 177 -7.24 -8.87 -14.58
CA LYS A 177 -6.84 -9.56 -15.81
C LYS A 177 -5.41 -9.22 -16.19
N LEU A 178 -5.04 -7.93 -16.13
CA LEU A 178 -3.70 -7.46 -16.46
C LEU A 178 -2.66 -8.03 -15.48
N LEU A 179 -2.91 -7.87 -14.17
CA LEU A 179 -2.02 -8.37 -13.11
C LEU A 179 -1.83 -9.89 -13.19
N SER A 180 -2.91 -10.65 -13.41
CA SER A 180 -2.87 -12.10 -13.52
C SER A 180 -2.17 -12.57 -14.80
N ARG A 181 -2.54 -12.06 -15.97
CA ARG A 181 -2.04 -12.58 -17.25
C ARG A 181 -0.63 -12.12 -17.61
N GLU A 182 -0.30 -10.87 -17.30
CA GLU A 182 0.98 -10.28 -17.73
C GLU A 182 2.03 -10.32 -16.63
N TYR A 183 1.62 -10.38 -15.36
CA TYR A 183 2.53 -10.28 -14.21
C TYR A 183 2.44 -11.46 -13.23
N GLY A 184 1.61 -12.47 -13.51
CA GLY A 184 1.55 -13.71 -12.73
C GLY A 184 1.01 -13.52 -11.32
N VAL A 185 0.26 -12.44 -11.05
CA VAL A 185 -0.42 -12.25 -9.76
C VAL A 185 -1.62 -13.19 -9.69
N ASP A 186 -1.50 -14.24 -8.89
CA ASP A 186 -2.46 -15.35 -8.77
C ASP A 186 -3.36 -15.24 -7.53
N HIS A 187 -3.06 -14.34 -6.60
CA HIS A 187 -3.83 -14.12 -5.38
C HIS A 187 -4.10 -12.63 -5.14
N ILE A 188 -5.37 -12.27 -4.98
CA ILE A 188 -5.82 -10.88 -4.83
C ILE A 188 -6.94 -10.80 -3.78
N HIS A 189 -6.80 -9.84 -2.87
CA HIS A 189 -7.82 -9.51 -1.87
C HIS A 189 -8.77 -8.46 -2.39
N ILE A 190 -10.07 -8.63 -2.16
CA ILE A 190 -11.10 -7.66 -2.55
C ILE A 190 -11.70 -6.99 -1.33
N ILE A 191 -11.65 -5.65 -1.30
CA ILE A 191 -12.44 -4.82 -0.39
C ILE A 191 -13.60 -4.21 -1.17
N THR A 192 -14.81 -4.45 -0.68
CA THR A 192 -16.02 -3.81 -1.22
C THR A 192 -16.35 -2.55 -0.43
N ASN A 193 -16.24 -1.40 -1.07
CA ASN A 193 -16.38 -0.10 -0.44
C ASN A 193 -17.74 0.54 -0.72
N MET A 194 -18.16 1.46 0.15
CA MET A 194 -19.41 2.21 0.07
C MET A 194 -20.67 1.32 0.04
N THR A 195 -20.61 0.13 0.63
CA THR A 195 -21.74 -0.79 0.73
C THR A 195 -22.60 -0.46 1.95
N ARG A 196 -23.88 -0.85 1.98
CA ARG A 196 -24.76 -0.59 3.14
C ARG A 196 -24.60 -1.62 4.24
N ASN A 197 -24.29 -2.87 3.86
CA ASN A 197 -24.16 -4.00 4.77
C ASN A 197 -23.30 -5.11 4.17
N ILE A 198 -22.99 -6.13 4.99
CA ILE A 198 -22.13 -7.25 4.60
C ILE A 198 -22.72 -8.09 3.45
N GLN A 199 -24.04 -8.18 3.36
CA GLN A 199 -24.71 -8.97 2.33
C GLN A 199 -24.52 -8.34 0.95
N GLU A 200 -24.77 -7.03 0.84
CA GLU A 200 -24.52 -6.25 -0.39
C GLU A 200 -23.05 -6.31 -0.80
N GLY A 201 -22.12 -6.22 0.16
CA GLY A 201 -20.69 -6.39 -0.13
C GLY A 201 -20.32 -7.77 -0.65
N ARG A 202 -20.90 -8.84 -0.08
CA ARG A 202 -20.71 -10.20 -0.61
C ARG A 202 -21.30 -10.36 -2.00
N GLU A 203 -22.44 -9.76 -2.27
CA GLU A 203 -23.04 -9.76 -3.60
C GLU A 203 -22.16 -9.05 -4.62
N LEU A 204 -21.61 -7.88 -4.29
CA LEU A 204 -20.64 -7.18 -5.13
C LEU A 204 -19.38 -8.02 -5.38
N PHE A 205 -18.81 -8.61 -4.33
CA PHE A 205 -17.67 -9.52 -4.47
C PHE A 205 -17.99 -10.67 -5.43
N ASN A 206 -19.15 -11.31 -5.29
CA ASN A 206 -19.57 -12.42 -6.16
C ASN A 206 -19.73 -11.98 -7.62
N LYS A 207 -20.14 -10.74 -7.90
CA LYS A 207 -20.18 -10.20 -9.28
C LYS A 207 -18.76 -10.14 -9.87
N VAL A 208 -17.78 -9.67 -9.11
CA VAL A 208 -16.37 -9.60 -9.55
C VAL A 208 -15.81 -11.01 -9.73
N LEU A 209 -16.03 -11.89 -8.75
CA LEU A 209 -15.58 -13.28 -8.77
C LEU A 209 -16.08 -14.02 -10.02
N MET A 210 -17.39 -13.95 -10.30
CA MET A 210 -18.00 -14.63 -11.45
C MET A 210 -17.37 -14.21 -12.79
N VAL A 211 -17.02 -12.93 -12.95
CA VAL A 211 -16.38 -12.45 -14.19
C VAL A 211 -14.93 -12.92 -14.25
N CYS A 212 -14.22 -12.96 -13.14
CA CYS A 212 -12.83 -13.42 -13.09
C CYS A 212 -12.71 -14.93 -13.32
N GLU A 213 -13.46 -15.76 -12.59
CA GLU A 213 -13.44 -17.24 -12.73
C GLU A 213 -13.79 -17.71 -14.14
N ARG A 214 -14.59 -16.93 -14.88
CA ARG A 214 -14.96 -17.27 -16.25
C ARG A 214 -13.78 -17.15 -17.24
N PHE A 215 -12.79 -16.31 -16.96
CA PHE A 215 -11.78 -15.92 -17.94
C PHE A 215 -10.33 -15.95 -17.44
N LEU A 216 -10.12 -16.10 -16.13
CA LEU A 216 -8.85 -15.96 -15.44
C LEU A 216 -8.67 -17.11 -14.45
N ASP A 217 -7.41 -17.53 -14.29
CA ASP A 217 -6.97 -18.46 -13.24
C ASP A 217 -6.37 -17.62 -12.12
N VAL A 218 -7.23 -17.03 -11.28
CA VAL A 218 -6.84 -16.13 -10.19
C VAL A 218 -7.71 -16.41 -8.97
N ASN A 219 -7.07 -16.52 -7.81
CA ASN A 219 -7.73 -16.69 -6.53
C ASN A 219 -8.10 -15.33 -5.96
N LEU A 220 -9.41 -15.07 -5.83
CA LEU A 220 -9.91 -13.85 -5.22
C LEU A 220 -10.43 -14.12 -3.81
N ASP A 221 -9.91 -13.37 -2.84
CA ASP A 221 -10.32 -13.48 -1.45
C ASP A 221 -11.20 -12.29 -1.03
N PHE A 222 -12.35 -12.60 -0.43
CA PHE A 222 -13.20 -11.57 0.15
C PHE A 222 -12.63 -11.07 1.48
N MET A 223 -11.92 -9.94 1.42
CA MET A 223 -11.30 -9.35 2.60
C MET A 223 -12.33 -8.71 3.52
N GLY A 224 -13.36 -8.07 2.97
CA GLY A 224 -14.48 -7.54 3.73
C GLY A 224 -15.14 -6.33 3.09
N ILE A 225 -15.88 -5.58 3.92
CA ILE A 225 -16.57 -4.36 3.50
C ILE A 225 -16.07 -3.15 4.25
N VAL A 226 -16.12 -2.00 3.58
CA VAL A 226 -16.17 -0.68 4.22
C VAL A 226 -17.55 -0.09 3.90
N PRO A 227 -18.39 0.18 4.91
CA PRO A 227 -19.72 0.67 4.66
C PRO A 227 -19.69 2.15 4.23
N PHE A 228 -20.73 2.57 3.49
CA PHE A 228 -20.98 4.00 3.29
C PHE A 228 -21.22 4.66 4.65
N ASP A 229 -20.45 5.72 4.95
CA ASP A 229 -20.46 6.38 6.24
C ASP A 229 -20.25 7.89 6.08
N GLU A 230 -21.20 8.70 6.55
CA GLU A 230 -21.07 10.15 6.55
C GLU A 230 -19.96 10.61 7.51
N ASP A 231 -19.66 9.86 8.56
CA ASP A 231 -18.57 10.17 9.49
C ASP A 231 -17.21 10.10 8.80
N LEU A 232 -17.03 9.15 7.86
CA LEU A 232 -15.82 9.09 7.03
C LEU A 232 -15.69 10.36 6.18
N ARG A 233 -16.80 10.81 5.57
CA ARG A 233 -16.82 12.04 4.78
C ARG A 233 -16.52 13.27 5.63
N GLN A 234 -17.02 13.33 6.87
CA GLN A 234 -16.71 14.40 7.82
C GLN A 234 -15.24 14.39 8.23
N ALA A 235 -14.66 13.20 8.48
CA ALA A 235 -13.26 13.05 8.82
C ALA A 235 -12.33 13.57 7.70
N VAL A 236 -12.64 13.24 6.44
CA VAL A 236 -11.91 13.77 5.27
C VAL A 236 -11.98 15.30 5.21
N LYS A 237 -13.15 15.91 5.44
CA LYS A 237 -13.29 17.38 5.50
C LYS A 237 -12.47 18.02 6.63
N LYS A 238 -12.18 17.25 7.68
CA LYS A 238 -11.34 17.67 8.81
C LYS A 238 -9.88 17.29 8.64
N GLN A 239 -9.51 16.72 7.48
CA GLN A 239 -8.17 16.24 7.17
C GLN A 239 -7.64 15.28 8.24
N ARG A 240 -8.50 14.34 8.65
CA ARG A 240 -8.17 13.32 9.65
C ARG A 240 -8.67 11.95 9.19
N ALA A 241 -7.95 10.90 9.58
CA ALA A 241 -8.41 9.53 9.41
C ALA A 241 -9.65 9.28 10.30
N VAL A 242 -10.67 8.60 9.78
CA VAL A 242 -11.90 8.33 10.53
C VAL A 242 -11.64 7.41 11.72
N VAL A 243 -10.70 6.48 11.60
CA VAL A 243 -10.33 5.55 12.68
C VAL A 243 -9.78 6.26 13.92
N ASP A 244 -9.15 7.43 13.74
CA ASP A 244 -8.62 8.25 14.82
C ASP A 244 -9.63 9.33 15.25
N TYR A 245 -10.27 9.99 14.28
CA TYR A 245 -11.18 11.10 14.55
C TYR A 245 -12.55 10.68 15.12
N LEU A 246 -13.14 9.62 14.58
CA LEU A 246 -14.47 9.11 14.94
C LEU A 246 -14.40 7.58 15.10
N PRO A 247 -13.69 7.06 16.11
CA PRO A 247 -13.34 5.63 16.24
C PRO A 247 -14.55 4.69 16.40
N ARG A 248 -15.72 5.24 16.73
CA ARG A 248 -16.97 4.47 16.89
C ARG A 248 -17.84 4.44 15.63
N SER A 249 -17.42 5.10 14.54
CA SER A 249 -18.16 5.09 13.28
C SER A 249 -18.18 3.69 12.66
N LYS A 250 -19.06 3.48 11.68
CA LYS A 250 -19.19 2.19 11.01
C LYS A 250 -17.94 1.91 10.17
N ALA A 251 -17.44 2.92 9.47
CA ALA A 251 -16.21 2.83 8.68
C ALA A 251 -14.99 2.59 9.57
N ALA A 252 -14.85 3.30 10.70
CA ALA A 252 -13.74 3.10 11.63
C ALA A 252 -13.70 1.66 12.16
N THR A 253 -14.85 1.13 12.59
CA THR A 253 -14.98 -0.25 13.07
C THR A 253 -14.63 -1.26 11.97
N ALA A 254 -15.05 -1.01 10.73
CA ALA A 254 -14.71 -1.84 9.59
C ALA A 254 -13.19 -1.86 9.32
N PHE A 255 -12.52 -0.71 9.33
CA PHE A 255 -11.07 -0.64 9.15
C PHE A 255 -10.30 -1.35 10.25
N ILE A 256 -10.74 -1.26 11.51
CA ILE A 256 -10.13 -2.01 12.63
C ILE A 256 -10.29 -3.53 12.44
N HIS A 257 -11.42 -3.99 11.90
CA HIS A 257 -11.60 -5.41 11.59
C HIS A 257 -10.73 -5.86 10.41
N LEU A 258 -10.62 -5.04 9.37
CA LEU A 258 -9.77 -5.33 8.21
C LEU A 258 -8.28 -5.35 8.59
N SER A 259 -7.81 -4.42 9.43
CA SER A 259 -6.43 -4.40 9.91
C SER A 259 -6.09 -5.62 10.77
N LYS A 260 -7.03 -6.10 11.59
CA LYS A 260 -6.88 -7.37 12.31
C LYS A 260 -6.68 -8.54 11.35
N LYS A 261 -7.39 -8.59 10.22
CA LYS A 261 -7.16 -9.65 9.22
C LYS A 261 -5.76 -9.58 8.62
N ILE A 262 -5.31 -8.37 8.25
CA ILE A 262 -3.95 -8.14 7.72
C ILE A 262 -2.88 -8.65 8.71
N ASN A 263 -3.04 -8.40 10.00
CA ASN A 263 -2.08 -8.88 11.02
C ASN A 263 -1.95 -10.41 11.05
N HIS A 264 -2.98 -11.15 10.65
CA HIS A 264 -2.94 -12.62 10.60
C HIS A 264 -2.46 -13.17 9.25
N TRP A 265 -2.27 -12.34 8.22
CA TRP A 265 -1.69 -12.80 6.97
C TRP A 265 -0.26 -13.29 7.18
N PRO A 266 0.14 -14.38 6.50
CA PRO A 266 1.52 -14.83 6.53
C PRO A 266 2.43 -13.72 6.01
N VAL A 267 3.67 -13.71 6.49
CA VAL A 267 4.70 -12.84 5.93
C VAL A 267 5.48 -13.66 4.91
N THR A 268 5.52 -13.19 3.67
CA THR A 268 6.33 -13.80 2.61
C THR A 268 7.81 -13.68 2.98
N LYS A 269 8.54 -14.80 2.95
CA LYS A 269 9.96 -14.88 3.32
C LYS A 269 10.89 -15.25 2.17
N GLN A 270 10.35 -15.41 0.96
CA GLN A 270 11.12 -15.78 -0.22
C GLN A 270 10.79 -14.82 -1.37
N PRO A 271 11.81 -14.35 -2.11
CA PRO A 271 11.57 -13.50 -3.27
C PRO A 271 10.96 -14.30 -4.42
N ARG A 272 10.04 -13.69 -5.17
CA ARG A 272 9.32 -14.36 -6.28
C ARG A 272 10.01 -14.23 -7.65
N GLY A 273 11.29 -13.88 -7.68
CA GLY A 273 12.09 -13.82 -8.91
C GLY A 273 11.84 -12.61 -9.81
N HIS A 274 11.16 -11.58 -9.30
CA HIS A 274 11.00 -10.28 -9.93
C HIS A 274 11.38 -9.17 -8.95
N MET A 275 11.29 -7.92 -9.40
CA MET A 275 11.60 -6.76 -8.58
C MET A 275 10.53 -6.56 -7.49
N GLU A 276 10.95 -6.60 -6.23
CA GLU A 276 10.08 -6.48 -5.07
C GLU A 276 10.61 -5.41 -4.11
N PHE A 277 9.74 -4.90 -3.23
CA PHE A 277 10.17 -4.06 -2.12
C PHE A 277 10.88 -4.89 -1.06
N PHE A 278 11.93 -4.32 -0.45
CA PHE A 278 12.72 -4.97 0.62
C PHE A 278 13.29 -6.34 0.26
N VAL A 279 13.72 -6.54 -1.00
CA VAL A 279 14.27 -7.83 -1.49
C VAL A 279 15.43 -8.35 -0.64
N GLU A 280 16.31 -7.46 -0.17
CA GLU A 280 17.45 -7.87 0.69
C GLU A 280 16.97 -8.56 1.97
N ARG A 281 15.90 -8.05 2.60
CA ARG A 281 15.31 -8.68 3.80
C ARG A 281 14.65 -10.01 3.50
N LEU A 282 14.06 -10.17 2.30
CA LEU A 282 13.51 -11.46 1.86
C LEU A 282 14.62 -12.51 1.66
N ILE A 283 15.73 -12.11 1.04
CA ILE A 283 16.88 -12.99 0.83
C ILE A 283 17.48 -13.41 2.18
N GLU A 284 17.71 -12.48 3.11
CA GLU A 284 18.21 -12.79 4.46
C GLU A 284 17.26 -13.73 5.22
N ALA A 285 15.94 -13.46 5.20
CA ALA A 285 14.95 -14.31 5.86
C ALA A 285 14.86 -15.73 5.26
N SER A 286 15.13 -15.89 3.95
CA SER A 286 15.18 -17.19 3.29
C SER A 286 16.41 -18.03 3.68
N MET A 287 17.54 -17.39 3.97
CA MET A 287 18.77 -18.06 4.38
C MET A 287 18.68 -18.61 5.81
N GLU A 288 17.84 -18.04 6.67
CA GLU A 288 17.58 -18.57 8.03
C GLU A 288 16.73 -19.85 8.04
N ILE A 289 15.99 -20.13 6.96
CA ILE A 289 15.10 -21.30 6.86
C ILE A 289 15.82 -22.52 6.23
N ALA A 290 16.93 -22.29 5.52
CA ALA A 290 17.71 -23.30 4.82
C ALA A 290 18.76 -23.96 5.72
#